data_AF-A0A6I5L0P7-F1
#
_entry.id   AF-A0A6I5L0P7-F1
#
_cell.length_a   1.000
_cell.length_b   1.000
_cell.length_c   1.000
_cell.angle_alpha   90.00
_cell.angle_beta   90.00
_cell.angle_gamma   90.00
#
_symmetry.space_group_name_H-M   'P 1'
#
loop_
_entity.id
_entity.type
_entity.pdbx_description
1 polymer ?
#
loop_
_entity_poly.entity_id
_entity_poly.type
_entity_poly.pdbx_seq_one_letter_code
_entity_poly.pdbx_strand_id
1 'polypeptide(L)'
;MNKNYYAVLMAGGVGSRFWPVSTTANPKQFHDMLGTGKTLIQKTFDRLNKFIPTENILILTNERYNDLVLEQLPKVKPEQVVSEPAMRNTAPCILYASLKIQKMNPNAVMIVAPSDHWIEDEDAFERDVTACFDKCEKQNVLCTLGIQPTYPNTGFGYIEFEKGSDEKLKKVSQFREKPDYETAKEFLAQGNFLWNAGIFMWSVETIVEAFKSYQPSQYELFGEGISCYNTKEEIAFIKENYAKADNISIDYAILEQSKSIYTLPATFDWNDLGTWGALYEKLDKDASENAVVNAQVVLENAKGNMIRSPKGKIVVVDGLEDYIIVDKEDVLLIYPKSKQQDIKKVLGEVKDKFGDQFA
;
A
#
# COMPACT_ATOMS: atom_id res chain seq x y z
N MET A 1 -3.39 -18.81 16.01
CA MET A 1 -2.66 -17.59 15.61
C MET A 1 -1.88 -17.06 16.81
N ASN A 2 -0.68 -16.50 16.60
CA ASN A 2 0.13 -15.94 17.67
C ASN A 2 -0.50 -14.61 18.14
N LYS A 3 -0.80 -14.49 19.45
CA LYS A 3 -1.43 -13.29 20.03
C LYS A 3 -0.53 -12.03 20.01
N ASN A 4 0.77 -12.22 19.79
CA ASN A 4 1.73 -11.12 19.67
C ASN A 4 1.84 -10.59 18.25
N TYR A 5 1.22 -11.25 17.27
CA TYR A 5 1.23 -10.75 15.89
C TYR A 5 0.11 -9.73 15.72
N TYR A 6 0.49 -8.57 15.18
CA TYR A 6 -0.40 -7.48 14.84
C TYR A 6 -0.21 -7.08 13.39
N ALA A 7 -1.25 -6.50 12.80
CA ALA A 7 -1.15 -5.88 11.49
C ALA A 7 -1.69 -4.46 11.53
N VAL A 8 -1.09 -3.63 10.69
CA VAL A 8 -1.48 -2.26 10.46
C VAL A 8 -1.64 -2.10 8.96
N LEU A 9 -2.90 -1.99 8.52
CA LEU A 9 -3.28 -1.90 7.13
C LEU A 9 -3.45 -0.44 6.73
N MET A 10 -2.56 0.08 5.87
CA MET A 10 -2.58 1.48 5.44
C MET A 10 -3.55 1.69 4.27
N ALA A 11 -4.65 2.38 4.54
CA ALA A 11 -5.77 2.63 3.62
C ALA A 11 -6.05 4.14 3.43
N GLY A 12 -5.01 4.95 3.31
CA GLY A 12 -5.10 6.41 3.11
C GLY A 12 -4.89 6.91 1.67
N GLY A 13 -4.39 6.07 0.77
CA GLY A 13 -4.09 6.47 -0.61
C GLY A 13 -5.36 6.63 -1.46
N VAL A 14 -5.43 7.67 -2.29
CA VAL A 14 -6.57 7.86 -3.21
C VAL A 14 -6.46 7.01 -4.46
N GLY A 15 -5.26 6.81 -5.01
CA GLY A 15 -5.06 6.05 -6.26
C GLY A 15 -5.48 6.80 -7.54
N SER A 16 -5.28 8.12 -7.60
CA SER A 16 -5.80 9.00 -8.68
C SER A 16 -5.38 8.66 -10.11
N ARG A 17 -4.39 7.79 -10.34
CA ARG A 17 -4.05 7.30 -11.69
C ARG A 17 -5.09 6.32 -12.25
N PHE A 18 -5.98 5.79 -11.41
CA PHE A 18 -7.11 4.96 -11.80
C PHE A 18 -8.41 5.73 -12.00
N TRP A 19 -8.36 7.05 -12.05
CA TRP A 19 -9.52 7.81 -12.50
C TRP A 19 -9.97 7.30 -13.89
N PRO A 20 -11.28 7.13 -14.15
CA PRO A 20 -12.43 7.56 -13.34
C PRO A 20 -12.92 6.59 -12.26
N VAL A 21 -12.28 5.43 -12.07
CA VAL A 21 -12.72 4.44 -11.07
C VAL A 21 -12.42 4.92 -9.66
N SER A 22 -11.22 5.45 -9.47
CA SER A 22 -10.71 5.87 -8.18
C SER A 22 -10.89 7.36 -7.98
N THR A 23 -11.64 7.75 -6.96
CA THR A 23 -11.95 9.14 -6.62
C THR A 23 -11.59 9.44 -5.17
N THR A 24 -11.63 10.73 -4.80
CA THR A 24 -11.41 11.14 -3.41
C THR A 24 -12.50 10.61 -2.48
N ALA A 25 -13.72 10.39 -2.99
CA ALA A 25 -14.81 9.81 -2.20
C ALA A 25 -14.74 8.28 -2.11
N ASN A 26 -14.25 7.62 -3.16
CA ASN A 26 -14.12 6.16 -3.20
C ASN A 26 -12.74 5.74 -3.74
N PRO A 27 -11.72 5.69 -2.88
CA PRO A 27 -10.34 5.34 -3.24
C PRO A 27 -10.12 3.92 -3.76
N LYS A 28 -8.97 3.72 -4.43
CA LYS A 28 -8.55 2.50 -5.14
C LYS A 28 -8.74 1.22 -4.31
N GLN A 29 -8.36 1.24 -3.04
CA GLN A 29 -8.39 0.07 -2.16
C GLN A 29 -9.80 -0.51 -1.98
N PHE A 30 -10.84 0.29 -2.20
CA PHE A 30 -12.24 -0.10 -2.07
C PHE A 30 -12.88 -0.57 -3.39
N HIS A 31 -12.09 -0.76 -4.45
CA HIS A 31 -12.56 -1.28 -5.72
C HIS A 31 -12.07 -2.70 -5.98
N ASP A 32 -12.93 -3.50 -6.59
CA ASP A 32 -12.52 -4.75 -7.25
C ASP A 32 -11.88 -4.40 -8.60
N MET A 33 -10.56 -4.15 -8.54
CA MET A 33 -9.76 -3.78 -9.69
C MET A 33 -9.53 -4.96 -10.64
N LEU A 34 -9.63 -6.18 -10.13
CA LEU A 34 -9.28 -7.41 -10.84
C LEU A 34 -10.50 -8.15 -11.41
N GLY A 35 -11.73 -7.72 -11.06
CA GLY A 35 -12.95 -8.42 -11.45
C GLY A 35 -13.16 -9.74 -10.71
N THR A 36 -12.52 -9.91 -9.55
CA THR A 36 -12.52 -11.16 -8.77
C THR A 36 -13.67 -11.25 -7.76
N GLY A 37 -14.48 -10.20 -7.64
CA GLY A 37 -15.55 -10.07 -6.65
C GLY A 37 -15.07 -9.60 -5.27
N LYS A 38 -13.79 -9.26 -5.11
CA LYS A 38 -13.22 -8.71 -3.87
C LYS A 38 -12.43 -7.45 -4.14
N THR A 39 -12.55 -6.48 -3.23
CA THR A 39 -11.76 -5.25 -3.27
C THR A 39 -10.33 -5.51 -2.79
N LEU A 40 -9.40 -4.59 -3.11
CA LEU A 40 -8.00 -4.77 -2.72
C LEU A 40 -7.81 -4.78 -1.20
N ILE A 41 -8.55 -3.95 -0.48
CA ILE A 41 -8.52 -3.92 0.99
C ILE A 41 -9.04 -5.24 1.58
N GLN A 42 -10.10 -5.82 0.99
CA GLN A 42 -10.64 -7.12 1.41
C GLN A 42 -9.63 -8.24 1.17
N LYS A 43 -8.99 -8.27 0.01
CA LYS A 43 -7.93 -9.25 -0.30
C LYS A 43 -6.77 -9.15 0.69
N THR A 44 -6.29 -7.93 0.96
CA THR A 44 -5.17 -7.74 1.88
C THR A 44 -5.54 -8.08 3.33
N PHE A 45 -6.74 -7.70 3.78
CA PHE A 45 -7.25 -8.07 5.09
C PHE A 45 -7.37 -9.59 5.24
N ASP A 46 -7.99 -10.27 4.27
CA ASP A 46 -8.16 -11.73 4.29
C ASP A 46 -6.79 -12.45 4.33
N ARG A 47 -5.82 -11.97 3.55
CA ARG A 47 -4.44 -12.50 3.53
C ARG A 47 -3.78 -12.42 4.91
N LEU A 48 -3.86 -11.28 5.58
CA LEU A 48 -3.29 -11.08 6.92
C LEU A 48 -4.04 -11.88 7.98
N ASN A 49 -5.37 -11.94 7.86
CA ASN A 49 -6.26 -12.64 8.78
C ASN A 49 -6.17 -14.17 8.69
N LYS A 50 -5.32 -14.73 7.82
CA LYS A 50 -4.97 -16.16 7.81
C LYS A 50 -4.09 -16.56 8.98
N PHE A 51 -3.20 -15.67 9.43
CA PHE A 51 -2.21 -15.96 10.48
C PHE A 51 -2.15 -14.94 11.61
N ILE A 52 -2.79 -13.77 11.45
CA ILE A 52 -2.92 -12.72 12.47
C ILE A 52 -4.34 -12.73 13.03
N PRO A 53 -4.55 -12.70 14.36
CA PRO A 53 -5.88 -12.63 14.95
C PRO A 53 -6.65 -11.42 14.43
N THR A 54 -7.94 -11.59 14.12
CA THR A 54 -8.78 -10.53 13.56
C THR A 54 -8.74 -9.26 14.41
N GLU A 55 -8.80 -9.40 15.74
CA GLU A 55 -8.76 -8.31 16.72
C GLU A 55 -7.42 -7.54 16.75
N ASN A 56 -6.35 -8.12 16.19
CA ASN A 56 -5.02 -7.54 16.14
C ASN A 56 -4.71 -6.86 14.79
N ILE A 57 -5.68 -6.80 13.88
CA ILE A 57 -5.55 -6.09 12.59
C ILE A 57 -6.19 -4.71 12.74
N LEU A 58 -5.37 -3.66 12.71
CA LEU A 58 -5.79 -2.27 12.76
C LEU A 58 -5.78 -1.67 11.35
N ILE A 59 -6.77 -0.83 11.04
CA ILE A 59 -6.90 -0.18 9.73
C ILE A 59 -6.57 1.30 9.89
N LEU A 60 -5.49 1.77 9.27
CA LEU A 60 -5.13 3.19 9.27
C LEU A 60 -5.79 3.86 8.07
N THR A 61 -6.62 4.86 8.31
CA THR A 61 -7.30 5.56 7.23
C THR A 61 -7.69 6.97 7.64
N ASN A 62 -8.07 7.81 6.67
CA ASN A 62 -8.66 9.11 6.98
C ASN A 62 -10.06 8.93 7.59
N GLU A 63 -10.43 9.77 8.55
CA GLU A 63 -11.74 9.71 9.23
C GLU A 63 -12.94 9.68 8.25
N ARG A 64 -12.81 10.29 7.07
CA ARG A 64 -13.86 10.27 6.04
C ARG A 64 -14.17 8.88 5.46
N TYR A 65 -13.23 7.93 5.58
CA TYR A 65 -13.38 6.57 5.04
C TYR A 65 -13.78 5.56 6.12
N ASN A 66 -14.02 6.01 7.37
CA ASN A 66 -14.34 5.11 8.48
C ASN A 66 -15.54 4.20 8.17
N ASP A 67 -16.65 4.78 7.70
CA ASP A 67 -17.86 4.02 7.37
C ASP A 67 -17.62 3.05 6.20
N LEU A 68 -16.87 3.50 5.18
CA LEU A 68 -16.52 2.67 4.03
C LEU A 68 -15.62 1.48 4.42
N VAL A 69 -14.68 1.67 5.35
CA VAL A 69 -13.86 0.58 5.90
C VAL A 69 -14.73 -0.44 6.62
N LEU A 70 -15.65 0.00 7.47
CA LEU A 70 -16.54 -0.90 8.22
C LEU A 70 -17.52 -1.65 7.33
N GLU A 71 -18.02 -1.01 6.26
CA GLU A 71 -18.82 -1.66 5.23
C GLU A 71 -18.00 -2.75 4.50
N GLN A 72 -16.76 -2.42 4.12
CA GLN A 72 -15.91 -3.30 3.31
C GLN A 72 -15.32 -4.46 4.12
N LEU A 73 -15.10 -4.28 5.41
CA LEU A 73 -14.48 -5.24 6.33
C LEU A 73 -15.41 -5.54 7.52
N PRO A 74 -16.48 -6.33 7.35
CA PRO A 74 -17.49 -6.55 8.39
C PRO A 74 -16.99 -7.28 9.65
N LYS A 75 -15.78 -7.84 9.63
CA LYS A 75 -15.11 -8.45 10.80
C LYS A 75 -14.38 -7.42 11.67
N VAL A 76 -14.10 -6.23 11.12
CA VAL A 76 -13.38 -5.15 11.80
C VAL A 76 -14.36 -4.36 12.65
N LYS A 77 -13.99 -4.10 13.90
CA LYS A 77 -14.78 -3.26 14.82
C LYS A 77 -14.34 -1.79 14.74
N PRO A 78 -15.21 -0.83 15.12
CA PRO A 78 -14.86 0.59 15.11
C PRO A 78 -13.55 0.92 15.85
N GLU A 79 -13.25 0.23 16.95
CA GLU A 79 -12.05 0.46 17.75
C GLU A 79 -10.74 0.07 17.04
N GLN A 80 -10.83 -0.75 15.98
CA GLN A 80 -9.69 -1.16 15.15
C GLN A 80 -9.42 -0.17 14.01
N VAL A 81 -10.32 0.77 13.74
CA VAL A 81 -10.13 1.80 12.72
C VAL A 81 -9.41 3.00 13.35
N VAL A 82 -8.15 3.15 12.99
CA VAL A 82 -7.29 4.25 13.45
C VAL A 82 -7.49 5.42 12.50
N SER A 83 -8.47 6.26 12.84
CA SER A 83 -8.90 7.38 12.01
C SER A 83 -7.96 8.59 12.12
N GLU A 84 -7.52 9.09 10.97
CA GLU A 84 -6.65 10.25 10.82
C GLU A 84 -7.46 11.49 10.41
N PRO A 85 -7.41 12.61 11.15
CA PRO A 85 -8.15 13.83 10.79
C PRO A 85 -7.47 14.65 9.69
N ALA A 86 -6.21 14.34 9.36
CA ALA A 86 -5.44 15.06 8.34
C ALA A 86 -4.44 14.11 7.65
N MET A 87 -4.10 14.39 6.39
CA MET A 87 -3.07 13.62 5.68
C MET A 87 -1.68 14.09 6.11
N ARG A 88 -0.95 13.24 6.84
CA ARG A 88 0.42 13.52 7.32
C ARG A 88 1.46 12.48 6.88
N ASN A 89 1.15 11.72 5.82
CA ASN A 89 2.00 10.65 5.28
C ASN A 89 2.18 9.50 6.28
N THR A 90 3.11 8.55 6.04
CA THR A 90 3.10 7.25 6.73
C THR A 90 3.71 7.24 8.14
N ALA A 91 4.65 8.14 8.48
CA ALA A 91 5.31 8.08 9.80
C ALA A 91 4.36 8.38 10.98
N PRO A 92 3.56 9.48 10.97
CA PRO A 92 2.64 9.77 12.09
C PRO A 92 1.58 8.68 12.29
N CYS A 93 1.01 8.13 11.22
CA CYS A 93 -0.03 7.12 11.34
C CYS A 93 0.53 5.80 11.90
N ILE A 94 1.75 5.43 11.49
CA ILE A 94 2.48 4.27 12.03
C ILE A 94 2.83 4.49 13.51
N LEU A 95 3.32 5.67 13.91
CA LEU A 95 3.62 5.96 15.31
C LEU A 95 2.36 5.89 16.17
N TYR A 96 1.28 6.52 15.73
CA TYR A 96 0.00 6.49 16.44
C TYR A 96 -0.49 5.05 16.64
N ALA A 97 -0.49 4.23 15.58
CA ALA A 97 -0.84 2.82 15.67
C ALA A 97 0.10 2.04 16.59
N SER A 98 1.41 2.31 16.52
CA SER A 98 2.42 1.63 17.34
C SER A 98 2.24 1.92 18.83
N LEU A 99 1.92 3.16 19.21
CA LEU A 99 1.64 3.52 20.62
C LEU A 99 0.35 2.88 21.13
N LYS A 100 -0.71 2.82 20.30
CA LYS A 100 -1.94 2.08 20.62
C LYS A 100 -1.66 0.60 20.85
N ILE A 101 -0.92 -0.04 19.93
CA ILE A 101 -0.56 -1.46 20.00
C ILE A 101 0.34 -1.72 21.22
N GLN A 102 1.36 -0.89 21.47
CA GLN A 102 2.25 -1.03 22.61
C GLN A 102 1.50 -1.01 23.94
N LYS A 103 0.48 -0.14 24.07
CA LYS A 103 -0.39 -0.11 25.27
C LYS A 103 -1.24 -1.38 25.42
N MET A 104 -1.67 -2.00 24.33
CA MET A 104 -2.45 -3.25 24.35
C MET A 104 -1.56 -4.48 24.60
N ASN A 105 -0.40 -4.53 23.94
CA ASN A 105 0.56 -5.62 24.05
C ASN A 105 2.00 -5.08 23.83
N PRO A 106 2.81 -4.95 24.90
CA PRO A 106 4.18 -4.46 24.78
C PRO A 106 5.12 -5.42 24.04
N ASN A 107 4.76 -6.71 23.95
CA ASN A 107 5.55 -7.74 23.27
C ASN A 107 5.12 -7.94 21.81
N ALA A 108 4.29 -7.05 21.26
CA ALA A 108 3.78 -7.23 19.92
C ALA A 108 4.89 -7.07 18.87
N VAL A 109 4.80 -7.89 17.81
CA VAL A 109 5.44 -7.67 16.53
C VAL A 109 4.37 -7.37 15.51
N MET A 110 4.59 -6.33 14.71
CA MET A 110 3.60 -5.82 13.79
C MET A 110 4.12 -5.79 12.38
N ILE A 111 3.23 -6.08 11.43
CA ILE A 111 3.41 -5.78 10.02
C ILE A 111 2.69 -4.49 9.67
N VAL A 112 3.37 -3.59 8.96
CA VAL A 112 2.75 -2.48 8.25
C VAL A 112 2.63 -2.86 6.78
N ALA A 113 1.41 -2.89 6.27
CA ALA A 113 1.12 -3.31 4.90
C ALA A 113 0.23 -2.28 4.18
N PRO A 114 0.52 -1.92 2.93
CA PRO A 114 -0.40 -1.15 2.09
C PRO A 114 -1.65 -1.97 1.76
N SER A 115 -2.81 -1.31 1.74
CA SER A 115 -4.11 -1.96 1.48
C SER A 115 -4.40 -2.27 0.02
N ASP A 116 -3.55 -1.81 -0.90
CA ASP A 116 -3.84 -1.72 -2.33
C ASP A 116 -2.82 -2.45 -3.21
N HIS A 117 -2.05 -3.36 -2.62
CA HIS A 117 -1.08 -4.21 -3.32
C HIS A 117 -1.69 -5.55 -3.76
N TRP A 118 -1.23 -6.04 -4.91
CA TRP A 118 -1.54 -7.36 -5.43
C TRP A 118 -0.44 -8.36 -5.08
N ILE A 119 -0.85 -9.48 -4.48
CA ILE A 119 -0.03 -10.64 -4.12
C ILE A 119 -0.95 -11.86 -4.23
N GLU A 120 -0.57 -12.83 -5.06
CA GLU A 120 -1.31 -14.05 -5.38
C GLU A 120 -0.82 -15.25 -4.54
N ASP A 121 0.49 -15.44 -4.38
CA ASP A 121 1.07 -16.46 -3.48
C ASP A 121 1.03 -15.99 -2.02
N GLU A 122 -0.18 -16.08 -1.44
CA GLU A 122 -0.44 -15.69 -0.05
C GLU A 122 0.29 -16.59 0.96
N ASP A 123 0.60 -17.84 0.61
CA ASP A 123 1.31 -18.76 1.50
C ASP A 123 2.81 -18.42 1.56
N ALA A 124 3.42 -18.02 0.44
CA ALA A 124 4.77 -17.47 0.43
C ALA A 124 4.85 -16.15 1.21
N PHE A 125 3.85 -15.28 1.04
CA PHE A 125 3.74 -14.06 1.84
C PHE A 125 3.69 -14.34 3.34
N GLU A 126 2.85 -15.28 3.79
CA GLU A 126 2.78 -15.67 5.21
C GLU A 126 4.13 -16.19 5.73
N ARG A 127 4.82 -17.05 4.97
CA ARG A 127 6.14 -17.56 5.34
C ARG A 127 7.17 -16.43 5.46
N ASP A 128 7.17 -15.51 4.52
CA ASP A 128 8.14 -14.40 4.46
C ASP A 128 7.90 -13.40 5.60
N VAL A 129 6.64 -13.07 5.92
CA VAL A 129 6.28 -12.23 7.07
C VAL A 129 6.63 -12.91 8.38
N THR A 130 6.33 -14.20 8.54
CA THR A 130 6.63 -14.95 9.77
C THR A 130 8.13 -15.04 10.02
N ALA A 131 8.95 -15.24 8.97
CA ALA A 131 10.40 -15.22 9.10
C ALA A 131 10.94 -13.86 9.58
N CYS A 132 10.32 -12.77 9.16
CA CYS A 132 10.66 -11.43 9.64
C CYS A 132 10.22 -11.22 11.09
N PHE A 133 9.01 -11.66 11.45
CA PHE A 133 8.52 -11.64 12.84
C PHE A 133 9.47 -12.41 13.77
N ASP A 134 9.89 -13.61 13.41
CA ASP A 134 10.83 -14.43 14.19
C ASP A 134 12.16 -13.69 14.47
N LYS A 135 12.61 -12.82 13.57
CA LYS A 135 13.81 -11.99 13.76
C LYS A 135 13.51 -10.80 14.68
N CYS A 136 12.42 -10.09 14.44
CA CYS A 136 11.98 -8.93 15.23
C CYS A 136 11.59 -9.28 16.67
N GLU A 137 11.15 -10.51 16.95
CA GLU A 137 10.89 -10.99 18.32
C GLU A 137 12.19 -11.21 19.11
N LYS A 138 13.31 -11.48 18.43
CA LYS A 138 14.60 -11.84 19.06
C LYS A 138 15.61 -10.70 19.07
N GLN A 139 15.45 -9.73 18.17
CA GLN A 139 16.42 -8.66 17.93
C GLN A 139 15.69 -7.34 17.67
N ASN A 140 16.28 -6.24 18.14
CA ASN A 140 15.78 -4.90 17.90
C ASN A 140 16.14 -4.43 16.48
N VAL A 141 15.44 -4.99 15.49
CA VAL A 141 15.65 -4.74 14.07
C VAL A 141 14.36 -4.36 13.36
N LEU A 142 14.51 -3.56 12.31
CA LEU A 142 13.45 -3.23 11.36
C LEU A 142 13.59 -4.17 10.16
N CYS A 143 12.57 -4.95 9.84
CA CYS A 143 12.55 -5.82 8.68
C CYS A 143 11.68 -5.23 7.57
N THR A 144 12.01 -5.55 6.31
CA THR A 144 11.18 -5.23 5.14
C THR A 144 11.21 -6.38 4.13
N LEU A 145 10.27 -6.38 3.19
CA LEU A 145 10.24 -7.31 2.06
C LEU A 145 10.78 -6.60 0.82
N GLY A 146 11.81 -7.18 0.22
CA GLY A 146 12.41 -6.68 -1.01
C GLY A 146 12.00 -7.51 -2.22
N ILE A 147 11.48 -6.87 -3.26
CA ILE A 147 11.07 -7.56 -4.50
C ILE A 147 12.23 -7.55 -5.50
N GLN A 148 12.48 -8.68 -6.16
CA GLN A 148 13.51 -8.76 -7.20
C GLN A 148 13.16 -7.82 -8.38
N PRO A 149 14.01 -6.82 -8.69
CA PRO A 149 13.75 -5.93 -9.80
C PRO A 149 13.87 -6.66 -11.12
N THR A 150 12.89 -6.45 -12.01
CA THR A 150 12.90 -6.99 -13.37
C THR A 150 13.19 -5.94 -14.44
N TYR A 151 13.12 -4.65 -14.09
CA TYR A 151 13.45 -3.51 -14.95
C TYR A 151 13.83 -2.29 -14.09
N PRO A 152 14.48 -1.25 -14.65
CA PRO A 152 14.85 -0.04 -13.91
C PRO A 152 13.64 0.89 -13.68
N ASN A 153 12.79 0.56 -12.71
CA ASN A 153 11.64 1.38 -12.32
C ASN A 153 12.08 2.62 -11.51
N THR A 154 11.68 3.84 -11.89
CA THR A 154 12.02 5.08 -11.18
C THR A 154 10.96 5.54 -10.17
N GLY A 155 9.82 4.85 -10.12
CA GLY A 155 8.71 5.12 -9.20
C GLY A 155 8.79 4.37 -7.88
N PHE A 156 9.74 3.43 -7.74
CA PHE A 156 9.93 2.62 -6.52
C PHE A 156 11.16 3.05 -5.74
N GLY A 157 11.13 2.81 -4.43
CA GLY A 157 12.33 2.80 -3.61
C GLY A 157 13.16 1.54 -3.87
N TYR A 158 14.46 1.64 -3.67
CA TYR A 158 15.41 0.54 -3.78
C TYR A 158 16.12 0.29 -2.45
N ILE A 159 16.38 -0.98 -2.18
CA ILE A 159 17.02 -1.49 -0.97
C ILE A 159 18.32 -2.15 -1.40
N GLU A 160 19.45 -1.58 -1.02
CA GLU A 160 20.75 -2.25 -1.18
C GLU A 160 21.02 -3.15 0.01
N PHE A 161 21.40 -4.40 -0.21
CA PHE A 161 21.77 -5.31 0.87
C PHE A 161 23.25 -5.76 0.81
N GLU A 162 23.79 -6.10 1.98
CA GLU A 162 25.16 -6.59 2.14
C GLU A 162 25.31 -7.96 1.47
N LYS A 163 26.31 -8.08 0.58
CA LYS A 163 26.67 -9.35 -0.09
C LYS A 163 27.42 -10.28 0.89
N GLY A 164 27.38 -11.59 0.61
CA GLY A 164 28.26 -12.57 1.25
C GLY A 164 27.72 -13.23 2.53
N SER A 165 26.49 -12.92 2.95
CA SER A 165 25.78 -13.71 3.97
C SER A 165 24.86 -14.73 3.29
N ASP A 166 24.85 -15.97 3.78
CA ASP A 166 23.89 -17.02 3.37
C ASP A 166 22.57 -16.97 4.16
N GLU A 167 22.44 -16.05 5.12
CA GLU A 167 21.18 -15.86 5.84
C GLU A 167 20.06 -15.41 4.90
N LYS A 168 18.82 -15.87 5.14
CA LYS A 168 17.67 -15.44 4.32
C LYS A 168 17.42 -13.94 4.44
N LEU A 169 17.41 -13.41 5.66
CA LEU A 169 17.30 -11.98 5.91
C LEU A 169 18.66 -11.32 5.73
N LYS A 170 18.77 -10.44 4.73
CA LYS A 170 19.99 -9.72 4.39
C LYS A 170 20.02 -8.39 5.13
N LYS A 171 21.18 -8.02 5.68
CA LYS A 171 21.36 -6.71 6.28
C LYS A 171 21.35 -5.64 5.18
N VAL A 172 20.61 -4.56 5.41
CA VAL A 172 20.50 -3.45 4.46
C VAL A 172 21.68 -2.50 4.63
N SER A 173 22.33 -2.16 3.52
CA SER A 173 23.40 -1.18 3.45
C SER A 173 22.87 0.25 3.30
N GLN A 174 21.85 0.43 2.46
CA GLN A 174 21.20 1.73 2.26
C GLN A 174 19.81 1.60 1.61
N PHE A 175 18.97 2.61 1.85
CA PHE A 175 17.74 2.87 1.11
C PHE A 175 17.95 4.02 0.12
N ARG A 176 17.33 3.90 -1.06
CA ARG A 176 17.33 4.94 -2.09
C ARG A 176 15.93 5.10 -2.65
N GLU A 177 15.24 6.18 -2.29
CA GLU A 177 13.87 6.43 -2.77
C GLU A 177 13.85 7.04 -4.17
N LYS A 178 13.15 6.39 -5.11
CA LYS A 178 12.84 6.91 -6.46
C LYS A 178 14.05 7.49 -7.22
N PRO A 179 15.08 6.66 -7.52
CA PRO A 179 16.23 7.10 -8.29
C PRO A 179 15.86 7.49 -9.73
N ASP A 180 16.75 8.23 -10.40
CA ASP A 180 16.65 8.40 -11.85
C ASP A 180 16.90 7.08 -12.60
N TYR A 181 16.59 7.07 -13.90
CA TYR A 181 16.61 5.86 -14.72
C TYR A 181 18.01 5.25 -14.88
N GLU A 182 19.05 6.08 -14.99
CA GLU A 182 20.42 5.57 -15.15
C GLU A 182 20.92 4.98 -13.84
N THR A 183 20.64 5.64 -12.71
CA THR A 183 20.91 5.11 -11.37
C THR A 183 20.17 3.78 -11.14
N ALA A 184 18.90 3.67 -11.54
CA ALA A 184 18.14 2.42 -11.43
C ALA A 184 18.76 1.29 -12.29
N LYS A 185 19.27 1.60 -13.49
CA LYS A 185 19.99 0.61 -14.33
C LYS A 185 21.27 0.11 -13.65
N GLU A 186 22.02 1.02 -13.02
CA GLU A 186 23.20 0.65 -12.25
C GLU A 186 22.85 -0.27 -11.07
N PHE A 187 21.76 0.01 -10.35
CA PHE A 187 21.29 -0.84 -9.26
C PHE A 187 21.01 -2.27 -9.71
N LEU A 188 20.33 -2.44 -10.85
CA LEU A 188 20.09 -3.76 -11.45
C LEU A 188 21.40 -4.47 -11.82
N ALA A 189 22.37 -3.74 -12.40
CA ALA A 189 23.66 -4.30 -12.78
C ALA A 189 24.49 -4.77 -11.56
N GLN A 190 24.33 -4.13 -10.40
CA GLN A 190 25.04 -4.53 -9.18
C GLN A 190 24.51 -5.82 -8.54
N GLY A 191 23.25 -6.17 -8.79
CA GLY A 191 22.64 -7.45 -8.39
C GLY A 191 22.35 -7.63 -6.90
N ASN A 192 22.58 -6.60 -6.06
CA ASN A 192 22.25 -6.59 -4.62
C ASN A 192 21.23 -5.50 -4.26
N PHE A 193 20.39 -5.12 -5.23
CA PHE A 193 19.30 -4.18 -5.03
C PHE A 193 17.95 -4.88 -5.19
N LEU A 194 17.01 -4.54 -4.30
CA LEU A 194 15.62 -4.98 -4.32
C LEU A 194 14.69 -3.77 -4.38
N TRP A 195 13.50 -3.89 -4.95
CA TRP A 195 12.46 -2.87 -4.80
C TRP A 195 11.89 -2.91 -3.39
N ASN A 196 11.65 -1.74 -2.82
CA ASN A 196 10.91 -1.57 -1.56
C ASN A 196 9.43 -1.83 -1.81
N ALA A 197 8.89 -2.91 -1.23
CA ALA A 197 7.47 -3.24 -1.34
C ALA A 197 6.57 -2.34 -0.48
N GLY A 198 7.12 -1.42 0.32
CA GLY A 198 6.37 -0.63 1.29
C GLY A 198 5.77 -1.46 2.43
N ILE A 199 6.31 -2.68 2.64
CA ILE A 199 5.87 -3.62 3.66
C ILE A 199 6.98 -3.76 4.69
N PHE A 200 6.63 -3.56 5.95
CA PHE A 200 7.61 -3.49 7.04
C PHE A 200 7.18 -4.32 8.24
N MET A 201 8.14 -4.90 8.95
CA MET A 201 7.89 -5.69 10.15
C MET A 201 8.86 -5.29 11.26
N TRP A 202 8.37 -5.14 12.48
CA TRP A 202 9.18 -4.79 13.65
C TRP A 202 8.43 -5.11 14.95
N SER A 203 9.15 -5.19 16.07
CA SER A 203 8.50 -5.12 17.38
C SER A 203 8.00 -3.69 17.63
N VAL A 204 6.88 -3.56 18.34
CA VAL A 204 6.38 -2.23 18.75
C VAL A 204 7.40 -1.48 19.61
N GLU A 205 8.14 -2.19 20.45
CA GLU A 205 9.26 -1.63 21.21
C GLU A 205 10.31 -1.00 20.27
N THR A 206 10.78 -1.75 19.28
CA THR A 206 11.83 -1.30 18.35
C THR A 206 11.41 -0.06 17.59
N ILE A 207 10.19 -0.04 17.02
CA ILE A 207 9.75 1.12 16.22
C ILE A 207 9.51 2.34 17.09
N VAL A 208 8.94 2.18 18.29
CA VAL A 208 8.72 3.30 19.22
C VAL A 208 10.07 3.89 19.66
N GLU A 209 11.07 3.05 19.92
CA GLU A 209 12.41 3.52 20.26
C GLU A 209 13.11 4.22 19.09
N ALA A 210 12.87 3.75 17.86
CA ALA A 210 13.33 4.44 16.66
C ALA A 210 12.69 5.83 16.52
N PHE A 211 11.39 5.98 16.81
CA PHE A 211 10.74 7.30 16.84
C PHE A 211 11.33 8.21 17.92
N LYS A 212 11.60 7.72 19.14
CA LYS A 212 12.29 8.51 20.17
C LYS A 212 13.66 9.01 19.71
N SER A 213 14.38 8.19 18.95
CA SER A 213 15.75 8.49 18.54
C SER A 213 15.82 9.42 17.33
N TYR A 214 14.97 9.19 16.33
CA TYR A 214 15.06 9.86 15.03
C TYR A 214 13.99 10.93 14.82
N GLN A 215 12.87 10.86 15.55
CA GLN A 215 11.74 11.80 15.45
C GLN A 215 11.23 12.20 16.86
N PRO A 216 12.11 12.71 17.75
CA PRO A 216 11.76 12.94 19.16
C PRO A 216 10.58 13.89 19.34
N SER A 217 10.48 14.95 18.53
CA SER A 217 9.35 15.90 18.56
C SER A 217 8.01 15.22 18.24
N GLN A 218 8.01 14.32 17.25
CA GLN A 218 6.82 13.57 16.86
C GLN A 218 6.46 12.53 17.94
N TYR A 219 7.46 11.84 18.50
CA TYR A 219 7.26 10.95 19.64
C TYR A 219 6.68 11.70 20.85
N GLU A 220 7.21 12.87 21.20
CA GLU A 220 6.72 13.69 22.31
C GLU A 220 5.25 14.09 22.09
N LEU A 221 4.94 14.62 20.90
CA LEU A 221 3.58 15.03 20.53
C LEU A 221 2.55 13.90 20.71
N PHE A 222 2.84 12.69 20.25
CA PHE A 222 1.94 11.54 20.41
C PHE A 222 2.11 10.85 21.77
N GLY A 223 3.25 11.01 22.44
CA GLY A 223 3.54 10.42 23.74
C GLY A 223 2.68 11.01 24.87
N GLU A 224 2.32 12.29 24.76
CA GLU A 224 1.37 12.96 25.67
C GLU A 224 0.00 12.25 25.74
N GLY A 225 -0.39 11.57 24.66
CA GLY A 225 -1.68 10.87 24.53
C GLY A 225 -1.70 9.44 25.04
N ILE A 226 -0.58 8.87 25.50
CA ILE A 226 -0.49 7.45 25.88
C ILE A 226 -1.56 7.04 26.89
N SER A 227 -1.86 7.88 27.88
CA SER A 227 -2.90 7.60 28.88
C SER A 227 -4.30 7.51 28.28
N CYS A 228 -4.57 8.25 27.20
CA CYS A 228 -5.85 8.32 26.49
C CYS A 228 -6.01 7.28 25.37
N TYR A 229 -4.94 6.64 24.90
CA TYR A 229 -5.07 5.65 23.82
C TYR A 229 -5.93 4.46 24.21
N ASN A 230 -6.75 3.98 23.27
CA ASN A 230 -7.74 2.92 23.44
C ASN A 230 -8.83 3.23 24.48
N THR A 231 -9.07 4.51 24.78
CA THR A 231 -10.17 4.98 25.63
C THR A 231 -11.05 5.99 24.85
N LYS A 232 -12.12 6.49 25.48
CA LYS A 232 -13.04 7.43 24.83
C LYS A 232 -12.41 8.80 24.58
N GLU A 233 -11.36 9.13 25.33
CA GLU A 233 -10.61 10.38 25.25
C GLU A 233 -9.67 10.45 24.04
N GLU A 234 -9.35 9.31 23.42
CA GLU A 234 -8.45 9.20 22.26
C GLU A 234 -8.87 10.11 21.09
N ILE A 235 -10.16 10.10 20.74
CA ILE A 235 -10.68 10.85 19.58
C ILE A 235 -10.43 12.36 19.76
N ALA A 236 -10.68 12.88 20.96
CA ALA A 236 -10.45 14.30 21.25
C ALA A 236 -8.96 14.66 21.16
N PHE A 237 -8.10 13.82 21.74
CA PHE A 237 -6.65 14.01 21.70
C PHE A 237 -6.11 14.03 20.26
N ILE A 238 -6.52 13.07 19.44
CA ILE A 238 -6.06 12.95 18.06
C ILE A 238 -6.56 14.11 17.20
N LYS A 239 -7.82 14.50 17.35
CA LYS A 239 -8.37 15.66 16.64
C LYS A 239 -7.59 16.95 16.94
N GLU A 240 -7.14 17.13 18.18
CA GLU A 240 -6.37 18.30 18.58
C GLU A 240 -4.90 18.25 18.14
N ASN A 241 -4.26 17.08 18.20
CA ASN A 241 -2.81 16.98 18.09
C ASN A 241 -2.29 16.44 16.76
N TYR A 242 -3.05 15.59 16.05
CA TYR A 242 -2.55 14.92 14.85
C TYR A 242 -2.14 15.89 13.74
N ALA A 243 -2.89 16.97 13.55
CA ALA A 243 -2.57 17.99 12.56
C ALA A 243 -1.28 18.76 12.89
N LYS A 244 -0.73 18.67 14.11
CA LYS A 244 0.55 19.30 14.49
C LYS A 244 1.76 18.45 14.08
N ALA A 245 1.55 17.17 13.72
CA ALA A 245 2.61 16.27 13.32
C ALA A 245 3.22 16.67 11.95
N ASP A 246 4.52 16.36 11.80
CA ASP A 246 5.22 16.52 10.53
C ASP A 246 4.60 15.67 9.42
N ASN A 247 4.61 16.19 8.19
CA ASN A 247 4.15 15.48 7.01
C ASN A 247 5.32 14.71 6.37
N ILE A 248 5.62 13.52 6.87
CA ILE A 248 6.83 12.75 6.52
C ILE A 248 6.52 11.25 6.40
N SER A 249 7.15 10.57 5.43
CA SER A 249 7.02 9.12 5.29
C SER A 249 7.94 8.38 6.27
N ILE A 250 7.59 7.14 6.59
CA ILE A 250 8.40 6.27 7.44
C ILE A 250 9.77 5.99 6.84
N ASP A 251 9.86 5.96 5.51
CA ASP A 251 11.10 5.75 4.76
C ASP A 251 12.11 6.85 5.12
N TYR A 252 11.71 8.12 5.01
CA TYR A 252 12.57 9.25 5.38
C TYR A 252 12.75 9.42 6.89
N ALA A 253 11.68 9.23 7.65
CA ALA A 253 11.67 9.51 9.08
C ALA A 253 12.55 8.53 9.89
N ILE A 254 12.56 7.26 9.49
CA ILE A 254 13.17 6.17 10.25
C ILE A 254 14.11 5.31 9.39
N LEU A 255 13.66 4.83 8.22
CA LEU A 255 14.41 3.80 7.48
C LEU A 255 15.72 4.32 6.86
N GLU A 256 15.75 5.54 6.33
CA GLU A 256 17.00 6.11 5.83
C GLU A 256 18.02 6.43 6.95
N GLN A 257 17.57 6.55 8.19
CA GLN A 257 18.41 6.89 9.35
C GLN A 257 18.89 5.66 10.14
N SER A 258 18.13 4.56 10.10
CA SER A 258 18.39 3.37 10.91
C SER A 258 19.50 2.50 10.32
N LYS A 259 20.37 1.98 11.19
CA LYS A 259 21.45 1.05 10.84
C LYS A 259 21.11 -0.42 11.08
N SER A 260 19.93 -0.68 11.63
CA SER A 260 19.49 -2.02 12.07
C SER A 260 18.35 -2.53 11.18
N ILE A 261 18.51 -2.39 9.87
CA ILE A 261 17.50 -2.80 8.90
C ILE A 261 17.91 -4.08 8.21
N TYR A 262 16.95 -4.99 8.06
CA TYR A 262 17.09 -6.22 7.31
C TYR A 262 16.01 -6.29 6.24
N THR A 263 16.35 -6.85 5.08
CA THR A 263 15.39 -7.14 4.02
C THR A 263 15.36 -8.64 3.79
N LEU A 264 14.16 -9.19 3.62
CA LEU A 264 13.97 -10.52 3.10
C LEU A 264 13.66 -10.40 1.60
N PRO A 265 14.51 -10.95 0.71
CA PRO A 265 14.16 -11.08 -0.70
C PRO A 265 12.90 -11.95 -0.82
N ALA A 266 11.79 -11.33 -1.21
CA ALA A 266 10.49 -11.97 -1.30
C ALA A 266 10.49 -13.01 -2.42
N THR A 267 9.78 -14.11 -2.18
CA THR A 267 9.62 -15.19 -3.17
C THR A 267 8.27 -15.18 -3.87
N PHE A 268 7.32 -14.39 -3.35
CA PHE A 268 5.98 -14.23 -3.90
C PHE A 268 5.93 -13.19 -5.04
N ASP A 269 4.88 -13.30 -5.84
CA ASP A 269 4.52 -12.30 -6.83
C ASP A 269 4.01 -11.02 -6.16
N TRP A 270 4.43 -9.86 -6.66
CA TRP A 270 4.02 -8.58 -6.08
C TRP A 270 3.80 -7.54 -7.17
N ASN A 271 2.81 -6.68 -6.95
CA ASN A 271 2.63 -5.45 -7.70
C ASN A 271 1.93 -4.39 -6.86
N ASP A 272 2.38 -3.14 -6.94
CA ASP A 272 1.74 -2.00 -6.27
C ASP A 272 0.40 -1.61 -6.91
N LEU A 273 0.08 -2.17 -8.08
CA LEU A 273 -1.03 -1.77 -8.95
C LEU A 273 -1.09 -0.25 -9.06
N GLY A 274 0.02 0.41 -9.41
CA GLY A 274 0.11 1.86 -9.41
C GLY A 274 -0.55 2.56 -10.61
N THR A 275 -0.82 1.82 -11.70
CA THR A 275 -1.38 2.32 -12.97
C THR A 275 -2.22 1.28 -13.70
N TRP A 276 -3.00 1.71 -14.70
CA TRP A 276 -3.76 0.81 -15.59
C TRP A 276 -2.89 -0.21 -16.32
N GLY A 277 -1.69 0.16 -16.75
CA GLY A 277 -0.73 -0.74 -17.36
C GLY A 277 -0.24 -1.80 -16.37
N ALA A 278 0.03 -1.42 -15.12
CA ALA A 278 0.39 -2.39 -14.08
C ALA A 278 -0.74 -3.40 -13.84
N LEU A 279 -2.00 -2.94 -13.87
CA LEU A 279 -3.17 -3.82 -13.80
C LEU A 279 -3.29 -4.73 -15.04
N TYR A 280 -3.14 -4.17 -16.24
CA TYR A 280 -3.19 -4.92 -17.51
C TYR A 280 -2.19 -6.10 -17.53
N GLU A 281 -0.98 -5.90 -17.02
CA GLU A 281 0.02 -6.97 -16.94
C GLU A 281 -0.44 -8.16 -16.07
N LYS A 282 -1.27 -7.92 -15.07
CA LYS A 282 -1.75 -8.94 -14.11
C LYS A 282 -3.06 -9.61 -14.50
N LEU A 283 -3.74 -9.09 -15.51
CA LEU A 283 -4.98 -9.66 -16.00
C LEU A 283 -4.71 -10.71 -17.07
N ASP A 284 -5.59 -11.70 -17.10
CA ASP A 284 -5.73 -12.59 -18.25
C ASP A 284 -6.10 -11.79 -19.49
N LYS A 285 -5.57 -12.23 -20.63
CA LYS A 285 -5.74 -11.55 -21.93
C LYS A 285 -6.31 -12.52 -22.94
N ASP A 286 -7.04 -11.97 -23.91
CA ASP A 286 -7.49 -12.74 -25.07
C ASP A 286 -6.33 -12.98 -26.07
N ALA A 287 -6.62 -13.67 -27.18
CA ALA A 287 -5.63 -13.98 -28.22
C ALA A 287 -5.05 -12.74 -28.93
N SER A 288 -5.68 -11.57 -28.78
CA SER A 288 -5.22 -10.28 -29.30
C SER A 288 -4.68 -9.38 -28.18
N GLU A 289 -4.32 -9.97 -27.04
CA GLU A 289 -3.75 -9.28 -25.88
C GLU A 289 -4.70 -8.25 -25.24
N ASN A 290 -6.02 -8.32 -25.45
CA ASN A 290 -6.94 -7.43 -24.74
C ASN A 290 -7.23 -7.97 -23.34
N ALA A 291 -7.10 -7.12 -22.32
CA ALA A 291 -7.51 -7.40 -20.94
C ALA A 291 -8.88 -6.79 -20.68
N VAL A 292 -9.82 -7.59 -20.17
CA VAL A 292 -11.23 -7.18 -19.98
C VAL A 292 -11.67 -7.41 -18.54
N VAL A 293 -12.19 -6.38 -17.90
CA VAL A 293 -12.70 -6.44 -16.53
C VAL A 293 -14.17 -6.03 -16.50
N ASN A 294 -15.03 -6.92 -16.02
CA ASN A 294 -16.46 -6.68 -15.80
C ASN A 294 -17.26 -6.24 -17.05
N ALA A 295 -16.76 -6.47 -18.26
CA ALA A 295 -17.43 -6.10 -19.52
C ALA A 295 -17.76 -7.32 -20.38
N GLN A 296 -18.81 -7.21 -21.19
CA GLN A 296 -18.99 -8.06 -22.38
C GLN A 296 -18.45 -7.29 -23.58
N VAL A 297 -17.66 -7.93 -24.44
CA VAL A 297 -16.96 -7.22 -25.52
C VAL A 297 -17.24 -7.82 -26.90
N VAL A 298 -17.33 -6.94 -27.90
CA VAL A 298 -17.19 -7.29 -29.33
C VAL A 298 -15.99 -6.50 -29.82
N LEU A 299 -14.91 -7.21 -30.17
CA LEU A 299 -13.63 -6.63 -30.53
C LEU A 299 -13.30 -7.00 -31.98
N GLU A 300 -13.21 -5.99 -32.84
CA GLU A 300 -12.78 -6.12 -34.23
C GLU A 300 -11.50 -5.31 -34.42
N ASN A 301 -10.48 -5.84 -35.08
CA ASN A 301 -9.21 -5.15 -35.30
C ASN A 301 -8.63 -4.43 -34.06
N ALA A 302 -8.84 -5.01 -32.87
CA ALA A 302 -8.53 -4.38 -31.58
C ALA A 302 -7.52 -5.22 -30.80
N LYS A 303 -6.44 -4.59 -30.34
CA LYS A 303 -5.27 -5.28 -29.78
C LYS A 303 -4.69 -4.58 -28.56
N GLY A 304 -4.28 -5.34 -27.55
CA GLY A 304 -3.51 -4.79 -26.42
C GLY A 304 -4.28 -3.81 -25.52
N ASN A 305 -5.61 -3.79 -25.60
CA ASN A 305 -6.43 -2.81 -24.87
C ASN A 305 -6.69 -3.25 -23.43
N MET A 306 -6.84 -2.27 -22.53
CA MET A 306 -7.33 -2.46 -21.17
C MET A 306 -8.77 -1.95 -21.11
N ILE A 307 -9.74 -2.85 -21.02
CA ILE A 307 -11.18 -2.53 -21.08
C ILE A 307 -11.83 -2.82 -19.73
N ARG A 308 -12.51 -1.82 -19.16
CA ARG A 308 -13.31 -1.98 -17.95
C ARG A 308 -14.64 -1.26 -18.08
N SER A 309 -15.74 -1.93 -17.73
CA SER A 309 -17.06 -1.31 -17.68
C SER A 309 -17.90 -1.87 -16.52
N PRO A 310 -19.08 -1.29 -16.23
CA PRO A 310 -20.03 -1.87 -15.30
C PRO A 310 -20.48 -3.26 -15.76
N LYS A 311 -20.67 -4.17 -14.81
CA LYS A 311 -21.07 -5.56 -15.06
C LYS A 311 -22.30 -5.62 -15.97
N GLY A 312 -22.16 -6.35 -17.08
CA GLY A 312 -23.25 -6.59 -18.04
C GLY A 312 -23.36 -5.56 -19.17
N LYS A 313 -22.56 -4.49 -19.16
CA LYS A 313 -22.50 -3.57 -20.30
C LYS A 313 -21.74 -4.22 -21.46
N ILE A 314 -22.31 -4.10 -22.66
CA ILE A 314 -21.67 -4.52 -23.92
C ILE A 314 -20.82 -3.36 -24.43
N VAL A 315 -19.54 -3.62 -24.70
CA VAL A 315 -18.56 -2.67 -25.24
C VAL A 315 -18.13 -3.16 -26.62
N VAL A 316 -18.33 -2.33 -27.64
CA VAL A 316 -17.93 -2.65 -29.01
C VAL A 316 -16.73 -1.77 -29.37
N VAL A 317 -15.63 -2.39 -29.81
CA VAL A 317 -14.40 -1.69 -30.16
C VAL A 317 -13.92 -2.19 -31.53
N ASP A 318 -13.73 -1.27 -32.46
CA ASP A 318 -13.09 -1.53 -33.75
C ASP A 318 -11.86 -0.63 -33.94
N GLY A 319 -10.73 -1.23 -34.33
CA GLY A 319 -9.53 -0.51 -34.78
C GLY A 319 -8.70 0.18 -33.69
N LEU A 320 -8.93 -0.07 -32.40
CA LEU A 320 -8.12 0.49 -31.31
C LEU A 320 -7.00 -0.45 -30.88
N GLU A 321 -5.79 0.09 -30.79
CA GLU A 321 -4.60 -0.63 -30.32
C GLU A 321 -3.95 0.10 -29.14
N ASP A 322 -3.66 -0.63 -28.07
CA ASP A 322 -3.00 -0.12 -26.87
C ASP A 322 -3.73 1.07 -26.20
N TYR A 323 -5.06 1.00 -26.09
CA TYR A 323 -5.89 1.96 -25.36
C TYR A 323 -6.38 1.43 -24.01
N ILE A 324 -6.58 2.36 -23.08
CA ILE A 324 -7.34 2.19 -21.84
C ILE A 324 -8.76 2.69 -22.11
N ILE A 325 -9.74 1.80 -21.97
CA ILE A 325 -11.16 2.06 -22.19
C ILE A 325 -11.88 1.76 -20.88
N VAL A 326 -12.21 2.80 -20.12
CA VAL A 326 -12.76 2.67 -18.77
C VAL A 326 -14.05 3.46 -18.66
N ASP A 327 -15.14 2.74 -18.43
CA ASP A 327 -16.47 3.29 -18.24
C ASP A 327 -16.87 3.22 -16.76
N LYS A 328 -17.23 4.36 -16.18
CA LYS A 328 -17.64 4.48 -14.78
C LYS A 328 -18.63 5.64 -14.63
N GLU A 329 -19.89 5.30 -14.37
CA GLU A 329 -20.96 6.27 -14.11
C GLU A 329 -21.04 7.33 -15.21
N ASP A 330 -20.78 8.59 -14.88
CA ASP A 330 -20.88 9.73 -15.80
C ASP A 330 -19.64 9.92 -16.67
N VAL A 331 -18.61 9.08 -16.51
CA VAL A 331 -17.32 9.24 -17.19
C VAL A 331 -16.94 8.00 -18.00
N LEU A 332 -16.68 8.23 -19.29
CA LEU A 332 -16.00 7.29 -20.19
C LEU A 332 -14.61 7.83 -20.51
N LEU A 333 -13.57 7.11 -20.08
CA LEU A 333 -12.19 7.38 -20.41
C LEU A 333 -11.73 6.47 -21.55
N ILE A 334 -11.33 7.07 -22.66
CA ILE A 334 -10.64 6.38 -23.77
C ILE A 334 -9.28 7.06 -23.94
N TYR A 335 -8.21 6.40 -23.51
CA TYR A 335 -6.91 7.05 -23.36
C TYR A 335 -5.74 6.15 -23.78
N PRO A 336 -4.73 6.65 -24.49
CA PRO A 336 -3.58 5.83 -24.88
C PRO A 336 -2.86 5.25 -23.66
N LYS A 337 -2.59 3.93 -23.67
CA LYS A 337 -1.90 3.23 -22.58
C LYS A 337 -0.51 3.81 -22.30
N SER A 338 0.18 4.28 -23.35
CA SER A 338 1.49 4.94 -23.25
C SER A 338 1.47 6.25 -22.45
N LYS A 339 0.32 6.94 -22.37
CA LYS A 339 0.16 8.22 -21.68
C LYS A 339 -0.43 8.08 -20.27
N GLN A 340 -0.69 6.86 -19.78
CA GLN A 340 -1.39 6.61 -18.52
C GLN A 340 -0.94 7.43 -17.29
N GLN A 341 0.33 7.84 -17.22
CA GLN A 341 0.83 8.70 -16.12
C GLN A 341 0.18 10.09 -16.11
N ASP A 342 -0.25 10.59 -17.27
CA ASP A 342 -0.87 11.89 -17.47
C ASP A 342 -2.36 11.93 -17.09
N ILE A 343 -2.98 10.79 -16.71
CA ILE A 343 -4.39 10.75 -16.28
C ILE A 343 -4.66 11.72 -15.12
N LYS A 344 -3.68 11.96 -14.24
CA LYS A 344 -3.81 12.97 -13.17
C LYS A 344 -3.99 14.40 -13.71
N LYS A 345 -3.35 14.72 -14.84
CA LYS A 345 -3.50 16.02 -15.50
C LYS A 345 -4.90 16.13 -16.11
N VAL A 346 -5.35 15.06 -16.76
CA VAL A 346 -6.71 14.97 -17.32
C VAL A 346 -7.77 15.16 -16.24
N LEU A 347 -7.60 14.56 -15.06
CA LEU A 347 -8.47 14.78 -13.92
C LEU A 347 -8.54 16.26 -13.53
N GLY A 348 -7.39 16.95 -13.47
CA GLY A 348 -7.35 18.40 -13.23
C GLY A 348 -8.18 19.19 -14.25
N GLU A 349 -8.04 18.88 -15.55
CA GLU A 349 -8.81 19.54 -16.60
C GLU A 349 -10.32 19.27 -16.51
N VAL A 350 -10.72 18.05 -16.10
CA VAL A 350 -12.13 17.70 -15.89
C VAL A 350 -12.71 18.49 -14.72
N LYS A 351 -11.96 18.62 -13.63
CA LYS A 351 -12.38 19.43 -12.48
C LYS A 351 -12.59 20.89 -12.86
N ASP A 352 -11.65 21.46 -13.59
CA ASP A 352 -11.72 22.88 -14.00
C ASP A 352 -12.91 23.16 -14.93
N LYS A 353 -13.27 22.19 -15.78
CA LYS A 353 -14.37 22.34 -16.75
C LYS A 353 -15.75 21.96 -16.21
N PHE A 354 -15.83 20.94 -15.37
CA PHE A 354 -17.09 20.28 -15.01
C PHE A 354 -17.35 20.20 -13.49
N GLY A 355 -16.37 20.53 -12.65
CA GLY A 355 -16.49 20.63 -11.20
C GLY A 355 -15.79 19.52 -10.40
N ASP A 356 -15.63 19.76 -9.11
CA ASP A 356 -14.89 18.88 -8.18
C ASP A 356 -15.56 17.52 -7.93
N GLN A 357 -16.83 17.33 -8.29
CA GLN A 357 -17.55 16.07 -8.05
C GLN A 357 -16.97 14.87 -8.81
N PHE A 358 -16.11 15.12 -9.82
CA PHE A 358 -15.42 14.08 -10.59
C PHE A 358 -14.04 13.71 -10.01
N ALA A 359 -13.61 14.32 -8.89
CA ALA A 359 -12.25 14.23 -8.33
C ALA A 359 -11.97 13.06 -7.37
#